data_AF-A0A812XBA8-F1
#
_entry.id   AF-A0A812XBA8-F1
#
_cell.length_a   1.000
_cell.length_b   1.000
_cell.length_c   1.000
_cell.angle_alpha   90.00
_cell.angle_beta   90.00
_cell.angle_gamma   90.00
#
_symmetry.space_group_name_H-M   'P 1'
#
loop_
_entity.id
_entity.type
_entity.pdbx_description
1 polymer ?
#
loop_
_entity_poly.entity_id
_entity_poly.type
_entity_poly.pdbx_seq_one_letter_code
_entity_poly.pdbx_strand_id
1 'polypeptide(L)'
;MDLKQALQTPRGAFPCCQTSAGSLLCEVINMVQSGSTWLNDCLGATSEEYSCSLSEFVTLVQDYDQRLNKVFARMDTATTDSFTAIQTNLKALLDQYFLSKITLIGNGVTCGFMGTAYKGVVDGMCYGGVWGLKAVSSSYAACAVVTLLPDRRVVQGWKLSDVQSSCDSCQILGSCARPLKLILCVSAKDAKLLKYQEVAAFAFEGSVTANTSWIDSGFW
;
A
#
# COMPACT_ATOMS: atom_id res chain seq x y z
N MET A 1 -21.66 -29.86 -29.02
CA MET A 1 -21.88 -30.10 -27.57
C MET A 1 -22.15 -28.76 -26.95
N ASP A 2 -23.16 -28.64 -26.09
CA ASP A 2 -23.57 -27.35 -25.54
C ASP A 2 -22.75 -27.02 -24.27
N LEU A 3 -21.78 -26.11 -24.42
CA LEU A 3 -20.90 -25.67 -23.33
C LEU A 3 -21.68 -25.09 -22.14
N LYS A 4 -22.87 -24.52 -22.37
CA LYS A 4 -23.71 -23.99 -21.28
C LYS A 4 -24.30 -25.11 -20.43
N GLN A 5 -24.72 -26.23 -21.03
CA GLN A 5 -25.18 -27.40 -20.26
C GLN A 5 -24.03 -28.07 -19.51
N ALA A 6 -22.83 -28.15 -20.10
CA ALA A 6 -21.66 -28.66 -19.40
C ALA A 6 -21.33 -27.84 -18.14
N LEU A 7 -21.41 -26.51 -18.22
CA LEU A 7 -21.21 -25.59 -17.08
C LEU A 7 -22.38 -25.58 -16.08
N GLN A 8 -23.57 -26.01 -16.47
CA GLN A 8 -24.74 -26.16 -15.57
C GLN A 8 -24.77 -27.52 -14.85
N THR A 9 -23.91 -28.47 -15.22
CA THR A 9 -23.90 -29.79 -14.59
C THR A 9 -23.33 -29.67 -13.16
N PRO A 10 -24.05 -30.07 -12.09
CA PRO A 10 -23.72 -29.70 -10.70
C PRO A 10 -22.52 -30.45 -10.09
N ARG A 11 -21.55 -30.90 -10.88
CA ARG A 11 -20.30 -31.54 -10.42
C ARG A 11 -19.11 -30.58 -10.46
N GLY A 12 -19.16 -29.57 -9.57
CA GLY A 12 -17.99 -28.89 -9.00
C GLY A 12 -17.02 -28.22 -9.97
N ALA A 13 -17.47 -27.20 -10.71
CA ALA A 13 -16.62 -26.50 -11.69
C ALA A 13 -15.95 -25.20 -11.18
N PHE A 14 -16.39 -24.64 -10.05
CA PHE A 14 -15.87 -23.38 -9.52
C PHE A 14 -15.33 -23.57 -8.09
N PRO A 15 -14.00 -23.43 -7.87
CA PRO A 15 -13.44 -23.35 -6.54
C PRO A 15 -13.73 -21.96 -5.96
N CYS A 16 -14.58 -21.90 -4.95
CA CYS A 16 -14.75 -20.71 -4.12
C CYS A 16 -13.91 -20.85 -2.84
N CYS A 17 -13.49 -19.74 -2.26
CA CYS A 17 -12.81 -19.70 -0.96
C CYS A 17 -13.73 -19.04 0.06
N GLN A 18 -13.86 -19.67 1.23
CA GLN A 18 -14.51 -19.09 2.41
C GLN A 18 -13.50 -18.94 3.54
N THR A 19 -13.74 -18.00 4.45
CA THR A 19 -12.89 -17.79 5.63
C THR A 19 -13.61 -18.28 6.89
N SER A 20 -12.98 -19.20 7.63
CA SER A 20 -13.48 -19.76 8.88
C SER A 20 -12.69 -19.23 10.08
N ALA A 21 -13.39 -18.74 11.11
CA ALA A 21 -12.80 -18.29 12.37
C ALA A 21 -13.26 -19.23 13.49
N GLY A 22 -12.62 -20.39 13.57
CA GLY A 22 -13.09 -21.50 14.41
C GLY A 22 -14.37 -22.12 13.81
N SER A 23 -15.43 -22.24 14.60
CA SER A 23 -16.72 -22.79 14.15
C SER A 23 -17.65 -21.78 13.46
N LEU A 24 -17.23 -20.52 13.35
CA LEU A 24 -18.01 -19.45 12.74
C LEU A 24 -17.51 -19.16 11.32
N LEU A 25 -18.41 -19.23 10.34
CA LEU A 25 -18.17 -18.73 9.00
C LEU A 25 -18.01 -17.21 9.08
N CYS A 26 -16.85 -16.70 8.66
CA CYS A 26 -16.55 -15.28 8.68
C CYS A 26 -16.57 -14.73 7.26
N GLU A 27 -17.44 -13.76 6.99
CA GLU A 27 -17.53 -13.10 5.70
C GLU A 27 -17.18 -11.62 5.80
N VAL A 28 -16.17 -11.21 5.01
CA VAL A 28 -15.69 -9.83 4.91
C VAL A 28 -16.80 -8.81 4.59
N ILE A 29 -17.83 -9.20 3.83
CA ILE A 29 -18.97 -8.33 3.51
C ILE A 29 -19.77 -7.92 4.75
N ASN A 30 -19.87 -8.82 5.74
CA ASN A 30 -20.62 -8.65 6.98
C ASN A 30 -19.79 -7.96 8.09
N MET A 31 -18.59 -7.47 7.76
CA MET A 31 -17.78 -6.65 8.66
C MET A 31 -18.43 -5.28 8.87
N VAL A 32 -18.68 -4.93 10.13
CA VAL A 32 -19.28 -3.65 10.53
C VAL A 32 -18.43 -3.00 11.61
N GLN A 33 -18.04 -1.76 11.37
CA GLN A 33 -17.36 -0.94 12.38
C GLN A 33 -18.37 -0.45 13.41
N SER A 34 -18.09 -0.71 14.68
CA SER A 34 -18.86 -0.25 15.84
C SER A 34 -17.91 0.47 16.78
N GLY A 35 -17.83 1.80 16.61
CA GLY A 35 -16.82 2.64 17.26
C GLY A 35 -15.39 2.24 16.84
N SER A 36 -14.54 1.95 17.82
CA SER A 36 -13.16 1.48 17.62
C SER A 36 -13.03 -0.03 17.40
N THR A 37 -14.14 -0.78 17.39
CA THR A 37 -14.12 -2.25 17.24
C THR A 37 -14.81 -2.69 15.95
N TRP A 38 -14.30 -3.75 15.34
CA TRP A 38 -14.87 -4.35 14.14
C TRP A 38 -15.61 -5.62 14.50
N LEU A 39 -16.92 -5.65 14.23
CA LEU A 39 -17.77 -6.82 14.40
C LEU A 39 -17.64 -7.72 13.16
N ASN A 40 -17.73 -9.05 13.38
CA ASN A 40 -17.55 -10.10 12.37
C ASN A 40 -16.21 -10.00 11.62
N ASP A 41 -15.13 -9.67 12.35
CA ASP A 41 -13.79 -9.61 11.78
C ASP A 41 -13.21 -10.99 11.45
N CYS A 42 -12.52 -11.08 10.32
CA CYS A 42 -11.89 -12.29 9.80
C CYS A 42 -10.35 -12.28 9.94
N LEU A 43 -9.75 -11.39 10.74
CA LEU A 43 -8.31 -11.51 11.06
C LEU A 43 -8.02 -12.85 11.76
N GLY A 44 -7.03 -13.57 11.24
CA GLY A 44 -6.65 -14.90 11.74
C GLY A 44 -7.59 -16.03 11.28
N ALA A 45 -8.59 -15.76 10.44
CA ALA A 45 -9.42 -16.79 9.83
C ALA A 45 -8.61 -17.66 8.85
N THR A 46 -8.90 -18.95 8.84
CA THR A 46 -8.35 -19.90 7.86
C THR A 46 -9.15 -19.84 6.56
N SER A 47 -8.47 -19.85 5.41
CA SER A 47 -9.12 -19.96 4.10
C SER A 47 -9.36 -21.43 3.77
N GLU A 48 -10.61 -21.79 3.52
CA GLU A 48 -11.04 -23.12 3.11
C GLU A 48 -11.62 -23.06 1.69
N GLU A 49 -11.23 -24.01 0.83
CA GLU A 49 -11.78 -24.15 -0.51
C GLU A 49 -13.06 -25.00 -0.47
N TYR A 50 -14.12 -24.53 -1.15
CA TYR A 50 -15.38 -25.24 -1.29
C TYR A 50 -15.93 -25.15 -2.72
N SER A 51 -16.74 -26.14 -3.11
CA SER A 51 -17.40 -26.15 -4.42
C SER A 51 -18.66 -25.29 -4.37
N CYS A 52 -18.69 -24.20 -5.14
CA CYS A 52 -19.84 -23.30 -5.25
C CYS A 52 -20.60 -23.49 -6.58
N SER A 53 -21.86 -23.10 -6.59
CA SER A 53 -22.68 -22.98 -7.80
C SER A 53 -22.27 -21.76 -8.63
N LEU A 54 -22.59 -21.76 -9.92
CA LEU A 54 -22.35 -20.61 -10.81
C LEU A 54 -23.04 -19.33 -10.30
N SER A 55 -24.22 -19.45 -9.70
CA SER A 55 -24.96 -18.34 -9.07
C SER A 55 -24.20 -17.72 -7.90
N GLU A 56 -23.69 -18.54 -6.98
CA GLU A 56 -22.91 -18.08 -5.82
C GLU A 56 -21.58 -17.46 -6.25
N PHE A 57 -20.94 -18.01 -7.29
CA PHE A 57 -19.73 -17.45 -7.86
C PHE A 57 -19.99 -16.05 -8.47
N VAL A 58 -21.11 -15.85 -9.18
CA VAL A 58 -21.48 -14.54 -9.73
C VAL A 58 -21.73 -13.52 -8.62
N THR A 59 -22.43 -13.87 -7.54
CA THR A 59 -22.61 -12.97 -6.39
C THR A 59 -21.29 -12.66 -5.70
N LEU A 60 -20.41 -13.66 -5.52
CA LEU A 60 -19.08 -13.47 -4.91
C LEU A 60 -18.21 -12.49 -5.71
N VAL A 61 -18.30 -12.51 -7.04
CA VAL A 61 -17.59 -11.57 -7.93
C VAL A 61 -18.23 -10.18 -7.91
N GLN A 62 -19.56 -10.07 -7.84
CA GLN A 62 -20.28 -8.79 -7.74
C GLN A 62 -19.99 -8.08 -6.40
N ASP A 63 -19.93 -8.83 -5.30
CA ASP A 63 -19.67 -8.31 -3.96
C ASP A 63 -18.17 -8.05 -3.69
N TYR A 64 -17.27 -8.40 -4.62
CA TYR A 64 -15.83 -8.33 -4.42
C TYR A 64 -15.35 -6.89 -4.15
N ASP A 65 -15.93 -5.90 -4.84
CA ASP A 65 -15.65 -4.48 -4.60
C ASP A 65 -16.03 -4.05 -3.18
N GLN A 66 -17.21 -4.46 -2.70
CA GLN A 66 -17.63 -4.17 -1.33
C GLN A 66 -16.69 -4.83 -0.30
N ARG A 67 -16.28 -6.08 -0.55
CA ARG A 67 -15.32 -6.81 0.30
C ARG A 67 -13.97 -6.07 0.36
N LEU A 68 -13.44 -5.59 -0.76
CA LEU A 68 -12.21 -4.77 -0.79
C LEU A 68 -12.38 -3.46 -0.01
N ASN A 69 -13.46 -2.72 -0.24
CA ASN A 69 -13.74 -1.46 0.47
C ASN A 69 -13.82 -1.65 1.99
N LYS A 70 -14.37 -2.78 2.47
CA LYS A 70 -14.38 -3.15 3.90
C LYS A 70 -12.97 -3.43 4.45
N VAL A 71 -12.13 -4.16 3.70
CA VAL A 71 -10.74 -4.45 4.10
C VAL A 71 -9.91 -3.18 4.18
N PHE A 72 -10.03 -2.27 3.19
CA PHE A 72 -9.30 -1.00 3.21
C PHE A 72 -9.75 -0.09 4.36
N ALA A 73 -11.05 0.10 4.58
CA ALA A 73 -11.56 0.88 5.71
C ALA A 73 -11.06 0.35 7.08
N ARG A 74 -10.93 -0.97 7.20
CA ARG A 74 -10.34 -1.62 8.38
C ARG A 74 -8.85 -1.36 8.50
N MET A 75 -8.10 -1.48 7.40
CA MET A 75 -6.67 -1.21 7.35
C MET A 75 -6.35 0.25 7.74
N ASP A 76 -7.14 1.21 7.24
CA ASP A 76 -6.98 2.63 7.56
C ASP A 76 -7.25 2.92 9.05
N THR A 77 -8.28 2.28 9.62
CA THR A 77 -8.59 2.35 11.06
C THR A 77 -7.41 1.81 11.88
N ALA A 78 -6.97 0.58 11.61
CA ALA A 78 -5.87 -0.05 12.33
C ALA A 78 -4.53 0.72 12.19
N THR A 79 -4.31 1.36 11.05
CA THR A 79 -3.16 2.23 10.81
C THR A 79 -3.24 3.50 11.67
N THR A 80 -4.41 4.13 11.75
CA THR A 80 -4.66 5.33 12.57
C THR A 80 -4.50 5.04 14.06
N ASP A 81 -5.03 3.91 14.53
CA ASP A 81 -4.87 3.44 15.91
C ASP A 81 -3.41 3.16 16.25
N SER A 82 -2.67 2.50 15.33
CA SER A 82 -1.24 2.22 15.50
C SER A 82 -0.42 3.50 15.57
N PHE A 83 -0.66 4.48 14.70
CA PHE A 83 0.01 5.79 14.77
C PHE A 83 -0.30 6.53 16.07
N THR A 84 -1.54 6.49 16.55
CA THR A 84 -1.93 7.12 17.82
C THR A 84 -1.25 6.47 19.02
N ALA A 85 -1.19 5.13 19.04
CA ALA A 85 -0.46 4.36 20.05
C ALA A 85 1.06 4.65 20.00
N ILE A 86 1.65 4.76 18.82
CA ILE A 86 3.08 5.10 18.66
C ILE A 86 3.35 6.52 19.18
N GLN A 87 2.58 7.53 18.75
CA GLN A 87 2.81 8.92 19.18
C GLN A 87 2.68 9.09 20.69
N THR A 88 1.64 8.49 21.30
CA THR A 88 1.39 8.58 22.75
C THR A 88 2.45 7.84 23.57
N ASN A 89 2.76 6.59 23.24
CA ASN A 89 3.76 5.80 23.96
C ASN A 89 5.18 6.33 23.77
N LEU A 90 5.56 6.72 22.55
CA LEU A 90 6.88 7.29 22.27
C LEU A 90 7.05 8.63 22.98
N LYS A 91 6.02 9.48 23.01
CA LYS A 91 6.05 10.71 23.81
C LYS A 91 6.19 10.40 25.31
N ALA A 92 5.43 9.46 25.86
CA ALA A 92 5.52 9.09 27.27
C ALA A 92 6.92 8.57 27.65
N LEU A 93 7.52 7.73 26.79
CA LEU A 93 8.90 7.25 26.96
C LEU A 93 9.92 8.39 26.87
N LEU A 94 9.76 9.32 25.92
CA LEU A 94 10.63 10.49 25.79
C LEU A 94 10.53 11.42 27.00
N ASP A 95 9.30 11.66 27.47
CA ASP A 95 9.02 12.47 28.66
C ASP A 95 9.66 11.84 29.91
N GLN A 96 9.51 10.52 30.10
CA GLN A 96 10.03 9.77 31.26
C GLN A 96 11.56 9.65 31.27
N TYR A 97 12.18 9.27 30.15
CA TYR A 97 13.62 8.93 30.11
C TYR A 97 14.51 10.12 29.75
N PHE A 98 14.06 11.03 28.87
CA PHE A 98 14.86 12.18 28.44
C PHE A 98 14.45 13.45 29.17
N LEU A 99 13.20 13.91 29.02
CA LEU A 99 12.80 15.25 29.48
C LEU A 99 12.78 15.35 31.01
N SER A 100 12.37 14.29 31.73
CA SER A 100 12.48 14.24 33.20
C SER A 100 13.94 14.35 33.68
N LYS A 101 14.90 13.71 32.99
CA LYS A 101 16.33 13.80 33.34
C LYS A 101 16.92 15.17 32.98
N ILE A 102 16.57 15.72 31.82
CA ILE A 102 17.00 17.05 31.37
C ILE A 102 16.47 18.13 32.32
N THR A 103 15.20 18.05 32.74
CA THR A 103 14.60 19.02 33.70
C THR A 103 15.16 18.85 35.11
N LEU A 104 15.41 17.62 35.59
CA LEU A 104 16.08 17.38 36.87
C LEU A 104 17.50 17.97 36.90
N ILE A 105 18.26 17.80 35.82
CA ILE A 105 19.58 18.41 35.66
C ILE A 105 19.44 19.94 35.56
N GLY A 106 18.60 20.45 34.67
CA GLY A 106 18.42 21.89 34.45
C GLY A 106 17.97 22.69 35.68
N ASN A 107 17.15 22.07 36.56
CA ASN A 107 16.75 22.67 37.84
C ASN A 107 17.85 22.57 38.92
N GLY A 108 18.84 21.69 38.74
CA GLY A 108 19.95 21.47 39.68
C GLY A 108 21.26 22.18 39.32
N VAL A 109 21.57 22.36 38.02
CA VAL A 109 22.72 23.16 37.56
C VAL A 109 22.32 24.60 37.26
N THR A 110 22.40 25.43 38.30
CA THR A 110 22.66 26.85 38.10
C THR A 110 24.03 27.02 37.42
N CYS A 111 24.04 27.69 36.26
CA CYS A 111 25.19 28.24 35.53
C CYS A 111 26.06 27.33 34.62
N GLY A 112 26.37 27.87 33.43
CA GLY A 112 27.67 27.73 32.77
C GLY A 112 27.86 26.56 31.81
N PHE A 113 27.97 25.34 32.32
CA PHE A 113 28.72 24.28 31.62
C PHE A 113 27.99 23.63 30.42
N MET A 114 26.65 23.66 30.40
CA MET A 114 25.86 22.87 29.44
C MET A 114 25.79 23.48 28.02
N GLY A 115 26.09 24.78 27.86
CA GLY A 115 25.94 25.49 26.58
C GLY A 115 26.81 24.95 25.45
N THR A 116 28.04 24.53 25.75
CA THR A 116 29.00 24.03 24.74
C THR A 116 28.60 22.64 24.23
N ALA A 117 28.21 21.74 25.12
CA ALA A 117 27.73 20.40 24.76
C ALA A 117 26.41 20.46 23.99
N TYR A 118 25.48 21.32 24.41
CA TYR A 118 24.21 21.53 23.70
C TYR A 118 24.42 22.07 22.28
N LYS A 119 25.33 23.04 22.09
CA LYS A 119 25.70 23.51 20.74
C LYS A 119 26.23 22.37 19.87
N GLY A 120 27.14 21.54 20.37
CA GLY A 120 27.67 20.41 19.60
C GLY A 120 26.60 19.41 19.15
N VAL A 121 25.61 19.13 19.99
CA VAL A 121 24.46 18.27 19.62
C VAL A 121 23.55 18.95 18.59
N VAL A 122 23.24 20.23 18.77
CA VAL A 122 22.40 20.99 17.82
C VAL A 122 23.09 21.13 16.46
N ASP A 123 24.38 21.47 16.41
CA ASP A 123 25.13 21.55 15.15
C ASP A 123 25.26 20.18 14.48
N GLY A 124 25.56 19.12 15.24
CA GLY A 124 25.61 17.76 14.70
C GLY A 124 24.26 17.28 14.13
N MET A 125 23.16 17.59 14.81
CA MET A 125 21.81 17.19 14.40
C MET A 125 21.27 18.06 13.26
N CYS A 126 21.57 19.36 13.22
CA CYS A 126 21.18 20.26 12.13
C CYS A 126 22.05 20.06 10.88
N TYR A 127 23.37 20.20 10.97
CA TYR A 127 24.24 20.08 9.78
C TYR A 127 24.35 18.62 9.31
N GLY A 128 24.59 17.67 10.21
CA GLY A 128 24.68 16.25 9.86
C GLY A 128 23.33 15.65 9.45
N GLY A 129 22.28 15.93 10.21
CA GLY A 129 20.94 15.37 9.97
C GLY A 129 20.30 15.84 8.66
N VAL A 130 20.40 17.14 8.33
CA VAL A 130 19.86 17.68 7.06
C VAL A 130 20.59 17.11 5.85
N TRP A 131 21.91 16.88 5.95
CA TRP A 131 22.68 16.28 4.86
C TRP A 131 22.31 14.80 4.64
N GLY A 132 22.13 14.04 5.72
CA GLY A 132 21.61 12.67 5.67
C GLY A 132 20.20 12.57 5.06
N LEU A 133 19.28 13.45 5.47
CA LEU A 133 17.92 13.50 4.91
C LEU A 133 17.90 13.82 3.41
N LYS A 134 18.80 14.68 2.92
CA LYS A 134 18.97 14.94 1.47
C LYS A 134 19.44 13.69 0.70
N ALA A 135 20.34 12.89 1.27
CA ALA A 135 20.79 11.65 0.62
C ALA A 135 19.68 10.59 0.57
N VAL A 136 18.86 10.50 1.62
CA VAL A 136 17.71 9.58 1.65
C VAL A 136 16.64 10.02 0.64
N SER A 137 16.31 11.31 0.55
CA SER A 137 15.26 11.77 -0.39
C SER A 137 15.63 11.58 -1.87
N SER A 138 16.91 11.72 -2.24
CA SER A 138 17.37 11.42 -3.61
C SER A 138 17.20 9.94 -3.98
N SER A 139 17.38 9.04 -3.01
CA SER A 139 17.18 7.59 -3.18
C SER A 139 15.70 7.27 -3.47
N TYR A 140 14.77 7.90 -2.76
CA TYR A 140 13.32 7.75 -3.02
C TYR A 140 12.92 8.30 -4.39
N ALA A 141 13.48 9.43 -4.82
CA ALA A 141 13.24 9.98 -6.16
C ALA A 141 13.72 9.02 -7.27
N ALA A 142 14.91 8.41 -7.10
CA ALA A 142 15.41 7.40 -8.03
C ALA A 142 14.49 6.16 -8.12
N CYS A 143 14.03 5.65 -6.97
CA CYS A 143 13.07 4.54 -6.93
C CYS A 143 11.74 4.88 -7.64
N ALA A 144 11.19 6.08 -7.45
CA ALA A 144 9.96 6.51 -8.09
C ALA A 144 10.08 6.61 -9.63
N VAL A 145 11.24 7.02 -10.15
CA VAL A 145 11.48 7.02 -11.60
C VAL A 145 11.53 5.58 -12.15
N VAL A 146 12.16 4.65 -11.41
CA VAL A 146 12.26 3.24 -11.82
C VAL A 146 10.90 2.55 -11.86
N THR A 147 9.99 2.85 -10.92
CA THR A 147 8.64 2.24 -10.90
C THR A 147 7.69 2.79 -11.97
N LEU A 148 7.86 4.03 -12.43
CA LEU A 148 7.02 4.63 -13.48
C LEU A 148 7.38 4.20 -14.92
N LEU A 149 8.60 3.67 -15.13
CA LEU A 149 9.06 3.21 -16.44
C LEU A 149 8.37 1.94 -17.00
N PRO A 150 8.10 0.87 -16.22
CA PRO A 150 7.42 -0.32 -16.74
C PRO A 150 5.98 -0.05 -17.21
N ASP A 151 5.21 0.77 -16.50
CA ASP A 151 3.78 1.01 -16.82
C ASP A 151 3.60 1.59 -18.23
N ARG A 152 4.47 2.53 -18.64
CA ARG A 152 4.44 3.09 -20.00
C ARG A 152 4.68 2.03 -21.08
N ARG A 153 5.55 1.04 -20.82
CA ARG A 153 5.85 -0.03 -21.78
C ARG A 153 4.74 -1.06 -21.89
N VAL A 154 4.09 -1.40 -20.77
CA VAL A 154 2.92 -2.29 -20.78
C VAL A 154 1.77 -1.65 -21.57
N VAL A 155 1.44 -0.38 -21.30
CA VAL A 155 0.35 0.32 -22.01
C VAL A 155 0.62 0.47 -23.51
N GLN A 156 1.87 0.71 -23.92
CA GLN A 156 2.24 0.75 -25.35
C GLN A 156 2.18 -0.63 -26.02
N GLY A 157 2.57 -1.71 -25.32
CA GLY A 157 2.44 -3.08 -25.81
C GLY A 157 0.98 -3.52 -25.98
N TRP A 158 0.11 -3.18 -25.03
CA TRP A 158 -1.33 -3.46 -25.12
C TRP A 158 -1.98 -2.75 -26.31
N LYS A 159 -1.68 -1.45 -26.54
CA LYS A 159 -2.21 -0.71 -27.71
C LYS A 159 -1.81 -1.29 -29.07
N LEU A 160 -0.69 -2.01 -29.17
CA LEU A 160 -0.30 -2.71 -30.40
C LEU A 160 -0.89 -4.14 -30.49
N SER A 161 -1.34 -4.70 -29.37
CA SER A 161 -1.94 -6.05 -29.29
C SER A 161 -3.41 -6.05 -29.72
N ASP A 162 -4.15 -4.98 -29.40
CA ASP A 162 -5.60 -4.87 -29.66
C ASP A 162 -5.97 -4.79 -31.16
N VAL A 163 -5.01 -4.48 -32.05
CA VAL A 163 -5.24 -4.41 -33.50
C VAL A 163 -5.18 -5.78 -34.18
N GLN A 164 -4.43 -6.74 -33.61
CA GLN A 164 -4.25 -8.07 -34.21
C GLN A 164 -5.12 -9.17 -33.56
N SER A 165 -5.50 -9.01 -32.29
CA SER A 165 -6.18 -10.05 -31.51
C SER A 165 -7.64 -10.33 -31.89
N SER A 166 -8.25 -9.50 -32.75
CA SER A 166 -9.62 -9.70 -33.26
C SER A 166 -9.77 -10.75 -34.36
N CYS A 167 -8.68 -11.39 -34.83
CA CYS A 167 -8.77 -12.43 -35.88
C CYS A 167 -8.56 -13.87 -35.37
N ASP A 168 -7.62 -14.12 -34.45
CA ASP A 168 -7.03 -15.47 -34.33
C ASP A 168 -7.46 -16.31 -33.10
N SER A 169 -8.18 -15.75 -32.11
CA SER A 169 -8.52 -16.46 -30.85
C SER A 169 -9.80 -17.31 -30.92
N CYS A 170 -10.05 -17.98 -32.06
CA CYS A 170 -11.12 -18.98 -32.18
C CYS A 170 -10.59 -20.40 -32.50
N GLN A 171 -9.41 -20.73 -31.93
CA GLN A 171 -8.82 -22.07 -31.72
C GLN A 171 -7.81 -21.96 -30.54
N ILE A 172 -7.54 -22.95 -29.68
CA ILE A 172 -8.12 -24.31 -29.48
C ILE A 172 -7.92 -24.76 -28.00
N LEU A 173 -8.04 -26.06 -27.71
CA LEU A 173 -7.61 -26.81 -26.50
C LEU A 173 -6.26 -26.33 -25.89
N GLY A 174 -5.96 -26.48 -24.60
CA GLY A 174 -6.48 -27.36 -23.55
C GLY A 174 -5.31 -28.00 -22.78
N SER A 175 -5.49 -28.29 -21.49
CA SER A 175 -4.51 -28.77 -20.46
C SER A 175 -4.09 -27.69 -19.45
N CYS A 176 -4.68 -27.73 -18.25
CA CYS A 176 -4.34 -26.84 -17.15
C CYS A 176 -3.29 -27.48 -16.21
N ALA A 177 -2.02 -27.35 -16.58
CA ALA A 177 -0.91 -27.46 -15.64
C ALA A 177 -0.50 -26.03 -15.22
N ARG A 178 -0.25 -25.83 -13.91
CA ARG A 178 0.17 -24.54 -13.32
C ARG A 178 1.54 -24.08 -13.88
N PRO A 179 1.98 -22.81 -13.70
CA PRO A 179 1.39 -21.72 -12.91
C PRO A 179 1.26 -20.34 -13.64
N LEU A 180 0.65 -19.37 -12.94
CA LEU A 180 0.67 -17.91 -13.19
C LEU A 180 0.55 -17.42 -14.66
N LYS A 181 -0.67 -17.09 -15.07
CA LYS A 181 -0.92 -15.84 -15.81
C LYS A 181 -2.37 -15.39 -15.63
N LEU A 182 -2.59 -14.47 -14.69
CA LEU A 182 -3.88 -13.81 -14.53
C LEU A 182 -4.05 -12.77 -15.65
N ILE A 183 -4.67 -13.17 -16.76
CA ILE A 183 -5.04 -12.24 -17.82
C ILE A 183 -6.29 -11.49 -17.37
N LEU A 184 -6.09 -10.28 -16.83
CA LEU A 184 -7.17 -9.35 -16.54
C LEU A 184 -7.76 -8.84 -17.86
N CYS A 185 -8.84 -9.46 -18.31
CA CYS A 185 -9.72 -8.89 -19.33
C CYS A 185 -10.52 -7.71 -18.72
N VAL A 186 -9.86 -6.56 -18.56
CA VAL A 186 -10.54 -5.31 -18.19
C VAL A 186 -11.41 -4.87 -19.35
N SER A 187 -12.73 -5.01 -19.19
CA SER A 187 -13.72 -4.54 -20.16
C SER A 187 -13.60 -3.02 -20.33
N ALA A 188 -13.19 -2.58 -21.53
CA ALA A 188 -12.79 -1.20 -21.81
C ALA A 188 -13.95 -0.18 -21.90
N LYS A 189 -15.03 -0.36 -21.14
CA LYS A 189 -16.23 0.52 -21.23
C LYS A 189 -16.21 1.76 -20.33
N ASP A 190 -15.40 1.78 -19.27
CA ASP A 190 -15.38 2.88 -18.29
C ASP A 190 -14.14 3.80 -18.39
N ALA A 191 -13.68 4.04 -19.62
CA ALA A 191 -12.59 4.98 -19.94
C ALA A 191 -12.88 6.47 -19.66
N LYS A 192 -13.87 6.81 -18.82
CA LYS A 192 -14.24 8.18 -18.45
C LYS A 192 -13.68 8.67 -17.12
N LEU A 193 -13.16 7.79 -16.25
CA LEU A 193 -12.68 8.18 -14.91
C LEU A 193 -11.19 8.58 -14.84
N LEU A 194 -10.38 8.33 -15.87
CA LEU A 194 -8.94 8.67 -15.88
C LEU A 194 -8.62 10.17 -15.96
N LYS A 195 -9.60 11.07 -16.04
CA LYS A 195 -9.37 12.53 -16.04
C LYS A 195 -8.93 13.12 -14.70
N TYR A 196 -9.00 12.37 -13.60
CA TYR A 196 -8.59 12.88 -12.28
C TYR A 196 -7.10 12.76 -11.96
N GLN A 197 -6.32 12.02 -12.76
CA GLN A 197 -4.92 11.69 -12.41
C GLN A 197 -3.87 12.67 -12.98
N GLU A 198 -4.24 13.57 -13.90
CA GLU A 198 -3.30 14.56 -14.46
C GLU A 198 -3.01 15.76 -13.55
N VAL A 199 -3.85 16.02 -12.53
CA VAL A 199 -3.70 17.22 -11.67
C VAL A 199 -2.58 17.06 -10.63
N ALA A 200 -2.18 15.83 -10.29
CA ALA A 200 -1.13 15.57 -9.31
C ALA A 200 0.31 15.75 -9.86
N ALA A 201 0.48 15.84 -11.18
CA ALA A 201 1.81 15.88 -11.81
C ALA A 201 2.47 17.28 -11.84
N PHE A 202 1.71 18.35 -11.56
CA PHE A 202 2.16 19.74 -11.81
C PHE A 202 2.80 20.46 -10.61
N ALA A 203 3.04 19.77 -9.50
CA ALA A 203 3.46 20.39 -8.24
C ALA A 203 4.97 20.27 -7.88
N PHE A 204 5.81 19.72 -8.78
CA PHE A 204 7.23 19.48 -8.47
C PHE A 204 8.26 19.96 -9.52
N GLU A 205 7.90 20.94 -10.35
CA GLU A 205 8.89 21.76 -11.08
C GLU A 205 9.39 22.94 -10.22
N GLY A 206 9.77 22.65 -8.97
CA GLY A 206 10.50 23.56 -8.10
C GLY A 206 12.00 23.44 -8.34
N SER A 207 12.53 24.13 -9.36
CA SER A 207 13.95 24.05 -9.74
C SER A 207 14.88 24.47 -8.60
N VAL A 208 15.64 23.52 -8.04
CA VAL A 208 16.77 23.82 -7.14
C VAL A 208 18.07 23.69 -7.94
N THR A 209 18.36 24.71 -8.75
CA THR A 209 19.70 24.94 -9.31
C THR A 209 20.63 25.46 -8.21
N ALA A 210 20.97 24.60 -7.25
CA ALA A 210 21.96 24.89 -6.24
C ALA A 210 23.35 24.93 -6.87
N ASN A 211 23.87 26.15 -7.08
CA ASN A 211 25.21 26.43 -7.57
C ASN A 211 26.27 25.91 -6.57
N THR A 212 26.84 24.74 -6.83
CA THR A 212 27.93 24.14 -6.03
C THR A 212 29.29 24.67 -6.50
N SER A 213 29.72 25.81 -5.97
CA SER A 213 31.02 26.44 -6.31
C SER A 213 31.81 26.99 -5.11
N TRP A 214 31.41 26.68 -3.87
CA TRP A 214 31.99 27.27 -2.65
C TRP A 214 32.21 26.26 -1.49
N ILE A 215 32.83 25.11 -1.74
CA ILE A 215 33.44 24.28 -0.68
C ILE A 215 34.77 23.70 -1.21
N ASP A 216 35.76 24.57 -1.39
CA ASP A 216 37.17 24.17 -1.61
C ASP A 216 38.11 25.29 -1.11
N SER A 217 38.05 25.56 0.19
CA SER A 217 39.07 26.33 0.92
C SER A 217 39.05 25.84 2.37
N GLY A 218 39.99 24.97 2.71
CA GLY A 218 39.92 24.12 3.90
C GLY A 218 40.16 24.85 5.22
N PHE A 219 39.99 24.10 6.31
CA PHE A 219 40.48 24.46 7.64
C PHE A 219 41.05 23.22 8.34
N TRP A 220 42.15 23.42 9.05
CA TRP A 220 42.77 22.47 9.98
C TRP A 220 42.07 22.51 11.34
#